data_AF-A0A1Y2CSQ4-F1
#
_entry.id   AF-A0A1Y2CSQ4-F1
#
_cell.length_a   1.000
_cell.length_b   1.000
_cell.length_c   1.000
_cell.angle_alpha   90.00
_cell.angle_beta   90.00
_cell.angle_gamma   90.00
#
_symmetry.space_group_name_H-M   'P 1'
#
loop_
_entity.id
_entity.type
_entity.pdbx_description
1 polymer ?
#
loop_
_entity_poly.entity_id
_entity_poly.type
_entity_poly.pdbx_seq_one_letter_code
_entity_poly.pdbx_strand_id
1 'polypeptide(L)'
;MSATILPQLTGPLKAWKFNPTDEVCCSCIRVVVLSLGTYDIQQDQRELHKFEPNQEVSIKELAELGVLYWNIEVTDDEKHMETVETICRERQYKNRDVINIKRDTLPNYDQKIKTFFEEHIHEDEEIRFILDGSGYFDVRDKNDEWIRVAAKKSDMIILPAGMYHRFTLDTNNYIKAMRLFKEDPQWTPLNRDVETTDTNKFRRDYLREFHGVIIPSIPSQLTGPLQAWKFNPTQEDQRELHKFDPNQEVSIQELAALGVLYWNIPVTDDEKHMESVETICQERQYKNRDVINIKRDTLPNYDQKIKTFFEEHIHEDEEIRFILDGSGYFDVRNKDDEWIRVAAKKSDMIILPAGMYHRFTLDTNNYIKAMRLFKEDPQWTPLNREVETTDTNKFRLDYLKEFHGITVNLKKRPSDSNDAEEISTKIAKGA
;
A
#
# COMPACT_ATOMS: atom_id res chain seq x y z
N MET A 1 -12.80 -30.96 -20.58
CA MET A 1 -13.76 -31.32 -19.51
C MET A 1 -13.57 -30.30 -18.42
N SER A 2 -14.58 -29.48 -18.15
CA SER A 2 -14.52 -28.43 -17.12
C SER A 2 -14.36 -29.13 -15.77
N ALA A 3 -13.19 -29.00 -15.13
CA ALA A 3 -13.00 -29.47 -13.76
C ALA A 3 -13.95 -28.67 -12.86
N THR A 4 -14.84 -29.39 -12.19
CA THR A 4 -15.76 -28.82 -11.21
C THR A 4 -14.95 -28.35 -10.03
N ILE A 5 -14.99 -27.06 -9.71
CA ILE A 5 -14.35 -26.46 -8.52
C ILE A 5 -14.71 -27.32 -7.30
N LEU A 6 -13.72 -27.94 -6.65
CA LEU A 6 -13.94 -28.59 -5.36
C LEU A 6 -14.45 -27.52 -4.38
N PRO A 7 -15.67 -27.65 -3.82
CA PRO A 7 -16.20 -26.65 -2.91
C PRO A 7 -15.31 -26.53 -1.67
N GLN A 8 -14.81 -25.32 -1.42
CA GLN A 8 -13.77 -25.02 -0.44
C GLN A 8 -14.25 -25.01 1.03
N LEU A 9 -15.56 -25.19 1.31
CA LEU A 9 -16.14 -24.65 2.56
C LEU A 9 -16.98 -25.64 3.37
N THR A 10 -16.39 -26.74 3.83
CA THR A 10 -16.90 -27.52 4.98
C THR A 10 -15.77 -28.22 5.74
N GLY A 11 -15.83 -28.23 7.08
CA GLY A 11 -14.92 -29.03 7.92
C GLY A 11 -14.75 -28.51 9.36
N PRO A 12 -14.01 -29.23 10.22
CA PRO A 12 -13.93 -28.95 11.66
C PRO A 12 -12.83 -27.95 12.08
N LEU A 13 -12.29 -27.15 11.15
CA LEU A 13 -11.22 -26.19 11.43
C LEU A 13 -11.68 -25.18 12.49
N LYS A 14 -10.80 -24.87 13.45
CA LYS A 14 -11.08 -23.89 14.51
C LYS A 14 -10.16 -22.69 14.37
N ALA A 15 -10.75 -21.49 14.43
CA ALA A 15 -10.01 -20.24 14.48
C ALA A 15 -10.66 -19.24 15.44
N TRP A 16 -9.84 -18.35 16.01
CA TRP A 16 -10.30 -17.32 16.95
C TRP A 16 -9.35 -16.11 16.97
N LYS A 17 -9.87 -14.96 17.35
CA LYS A 17 -9.06 -13.77 17.62
C LYS A 17 -8.24 -13.93 18.89
N PHE A 18 -7.02 -13.39 18.90
CA PHE A 18 -6.21 -13.33 20.11
C PHE A 18 -5.33 -12.08 20.17
N ASN A 19 -4.87 -11.75 21.39
CA ASN A 19 -3.84 -10.73 21.60
C ASN A 19 -2.56 -11.41 22.11
N PRO A 20 -1.47 -11.45 21.33
CA PRO A 20 -0.18 -11.86 21.88
C PRO A 20 0.25 -10.81 22.89
N THR A 21 0.52 -11.22 24.11
CA THR A 21 1.00 -10.32 25.18
C THR A 21 2.40 -9.75 24.91
N ASP A 22 3.03 -10.11 23.78
CA ASP A 22 4.44 -9.84 23.47
C ASP A 22 4.69 -8.76 22.41
N GLU A 23 3.68 -8.15 21.79
CA GLU A 23 3.91 -7.11 20.76
C GLU A 23 3.81 -5.69 21.36
N VAL A 24 4.94 -5.21 21.87
CA VAL A 24 5.20 -3.75 21.89
C VAL A 24 5.30 -3.32 20.43
N CYS A 25 4.20 -2.85 19.86
CA CYS A 25 4.16 -2.29 18.52
C CYS A 25 5.00 -1.00 18.50
N CYS A 26 6.27 -1.10 18.10
CA CYS A 26 7.14 0.04 17.82
C CYS A 26 6.78 0.67 16.47
N SER A 27 5.59 1.28 16.33
CA SER A 27 5.33 2.34 15.32
C SER A 27 3.90 2.90 15.30
N CYS A 28 2.93 2.32 16.00
CA CYS A 28 1.57 2.85 16.04
C CYS A 28 1.25 3.49 17.39
N ILE A 29 1.36 4.82 17.49
CA ILE A 29 0.63 5.57 18.51
C ILE A 29 -0.86 5.37 18.23
N ARG A 30 -1.47 4.39 18.89
CA ARG A 30 -2.88 4.41 19.24
C ARG A 30 -2.96 4.51 20.75
N VAL A 31 -3.34 5.70 21.20
CA VAL A 31 -3.80 5.94 22.56
C VAL A 31 -5.05 5.07 22.77
N VAL A 32 -4.87 3.89 23.38
CA VAL A 32 -5.95 3.19 24.06
C VAL A 32 -5.75 3.46 25.54
N VAL A 33 -6.55 4.37 26.08
CA VAL A 33 -6.67 4.56 27.51
C VAL A 33 -7.30 3.30 28.09
N LEU A 34 -6.50 2.42 28.69
CA LEU A 34 -6.95 1.46 29.70
C LEU A 34 -5.95 1.40 30.85
N SER A 35 -6.54 1.37 32.04
CA SER A 35 -6.00 1.47 33.39
C SER A 35 -4.62 0.87 33.66
N LEU A 36 -3.85 1.63 34.45
CA LEU A 36 -2.75 1.21 35.34
C LEU A 36 -2.78 -0.28 35.72
N GLY A 37 -1.85 -1.04 35.15
CA GLY A 37 -1.55 -2.42 35.55
C GLY A 37 -0.30 -2.88 34.83
N THR A 38 0.82 -2.93 35.54
CA THR A 38 2.08 -3.53 35.08
C THR A 38 1.86 -5.02 34.77
N TYR A 39 2.01 -5.45 33.51
CA TYR A 39 2.06 -6.87 33.17
C TYR A 39 3.25 -7.15 32.24
N ASP A 40 4.32 -7.64 32.86
CA ASP A 40 5.44 -8.32 32.24
C ASP A 40 5.23 -9.82 32.50
N ILE A 41 4.63 -10.53 31.54
CA ILE A 41 4.57 -12.00 31.52
C ILE A 41 4.62 -12.45 30.06
N GLN A 42 5.79 -12.87 29.57
CA GLN A 42 5.93 -13.60 28.31
C GLN A 42 5.11 -14.90 28.39
N GLN A 43 3.95 -14.94 27.74
CA GLN A 43 3.12 -16.15 27.72
C GLN A 43 3.62 -17.12 26.64
N ASP A 44 3.50 -18.42 26.88
CA ASP A 44 3.99 -19.44 25.93
C ASP A 44 3.19 -19.36 24.61
N GLN A 45 3.86 -19.00 23.51
CA GLN A 45 3.25 -18.87 22.18
C GLN A 45 2.45 -20.10 21.73
N ARG A 46 2.75 -21.29 22.28
CA ARG A 46 2.11 -22.57 21.97
C ARG A 46 0.77 -22.79 22.67
N GLU A 47 0.37 -21.91 23.58
CA GLU A 47 -0.93 -21.96 24.25
C GLU A 47 -2.08 -21.44 23.36
N LEU A 48 -3.33 -21.46 23.84
CA LEU A 48 -4.48 -21.09 22.99
C LEU A 48 -4.63 -19.58 22.79
N HIS A 49 -4.28 -18.76 23.79
CA HIS A 49 -4.43 -17.29 23.79
C HIS A 49 -5.83 -16.75 23.47
N LYS A 50 -6.90 -17.53 23.71
CA LYS A 50 -8.26 -17.06 23.43
C LYS A 50 -8.62 -15.82 24.26
N PHE A 51 -9.31 -14.87 23.64
CA PHE A 51 -10.02 -13.85 24.40
C PHE A 51 -11.06 -14.47 25.33
N GLU A 52 -11.36 -13.78 26.42
CA GLU A 52 -12.47 -14.10 27.31
C GLU A 52 -13.45 -12.91 27.31
N PRO A 53 -14.64 -13.04 26.69
CA PRO A 53 -15.17 -14.23 26.02
C PRO A 53 -14.50 -14.54 24.68
N ASN A 54 -14.54 -15.81 24.27
CA ASN A 54 -13.96 -16.28 23.00
C ASN A 54 -14.58 -15.56 21.79
N GLN A 55 -13.73 -15.09 20.90
CA GLN A 55 -14.09 -14.44 19.64
C GLN A 55 -13.78 -15.40 18.50
N GLU A 56 -14.71 -16.30 18.18
CA GLU A 56 -14.54 -17.30 17.12
C GLU A 56 -14.51 -16.65 15.74
N VAL A 57 -13.69 -17.21 14.86
CA VAL A 57 -13.60 -16.84 13.45
C VAL A 57 -14.01 -18.06 12.62
N SER A 58 -15.02 -17.87 11.78
CA SER A 58 -15.54 -18.91 10.89
C SER A 58 -14.63 -19.14 9.68
N ILE A 59 -14.75 -20.31 9.05
CA ILE A 59 -14.06 -20.63 7.79
C ILE A 59 -14.44 -19.62 6.69
N LYS A 60 -15.67 -19.10 6.72
CA LYS A 60 -16.11 -18.07 5.78
C LYS A 60 -15.35 -16.76 5.98
N GLU A 61 -15.16 -16.31 7.23
CA GLU A 61 -14.38 -15.11 7.53
C GLU A 61 -12.90 -15.28 7.15
N LEU A 62 -12.33 -16.48 7.33
CA LEU A 62 -10.99 -16.81 6.83
C LEU A 62 -10.92 -16.75 5.29
N ALA A 63 -11.94 -17.24 4.59
CA ALA A 63 -12.02 -17.17 3.13
C ALA A 63 -12.14 -15.73 2.62
N GLU A 64 -12.79 -14.83 3.37
CA GLU A 64 -12.82 -13.38 3.07
C GLU A 64 -11.44 -12.71 3.21
N LEU A 65 -10.50 -13.36 3.90
CA LEU A 65 -9.07 -12.98 3.96
C LEU A 65 -8.22 -13.73 2.92
N GLY A 66 -8.82 -14.57 2.07
CA GLY A 66 -8.12 -15.36 1.05
C GLY A 66 -7.53 -16.68 1.55
N VAL A 67 -7.71 -17.04 2.83
CA VAL A 67 -7.29 -18.34 3.35
C VAL A 67 -8.20 -19.42 2.80
N LEU A 68 -7.63 -20.42 2.12
CA LEU A 68 -8.38 -21.57 1.62
C LEU A 68 -8.16 -22.78 2.51
N TYR A 69 -9.20 -23.60 2.61
CA TYR A 69 -9.20 -24.76 3.49
C TYR A 69 -9.89 -25.96 2.86
N TRP A 70 -9.35 -27.15 3.12
CA TRP A 70 -10.03 -28.43 2.87
C TRP A 70 -9.76 -29.38 4.04
N ASN A 71 -10.79 -30.15 4.42
CA ASN A 71 -10.58 -31.33 5.26
C ASN A 71 -10.44 -32.56 4.36
N ILE A 72 -9.24 -33.11 4.25
CA ILE A 72 -8.91 -34.26 3.42
C ILE A 72 -8.43 -35.38 4.33
N GLU A 73 -9.29 -36.36 4.58
CA GLU A 73 -9.02 -37.42 5.54
C GLU A 73 -7.78 -38.25 5.19
N VAL A 74 -6.71 -38.14 5.98
CA VAL A 74 -5.49 -38.92 5.77
C VAL A 74 -5.69 -40.37 6.22
N THR A 75 -5.89 -41.24 5.23
CA THR A 75 -6.05 -42.70 5.35
C THR A 75 -4.78 -43.47 4.95
N ASP A 76 -4.64 -44.71 5.46
CA ASP A 76 -3.50 -45.59 5.15
C ASP A 76 -3.48 -46.09 3.69
N ASP A 77 -4.63 -46.07 3.01
CA ASP A 77 -4.77 -46.49 1.61
C ASP A 77 -4.46 -45.36 0.61
N GLU A 78 -3.96 -44.21 1.09
CA GLU A 78 -3.54 -43.04 0.32
C GLU A 78 -4.62 -42.41 -0.58
N LYS A 79 -5.91 -42.75 -0.39
CA LYS A 79 -7.01 -42.16 -1.18
C LYS A 79 -7.06 -40.63 -1.11
N HIS A 80 -6.63 -40.05 0.01
CA HIS A 80 -6.50 -38.60 0.17
C HIS A 80 -5.66 -37.95 -0.94
N MET A 81 -4.69 -38.67 -1.51
CA MET A 81 -3.86 -38.16 -2.58
C MET A 81 -4.64 -37.85 -3.86
N GLU A 82 -5.74 -38.54 -4.16
CA GLU A 82 -6.57 -38.20 -5.32
C GLU A 82 -7.17 -36.78 -5.22
N THR A 83 -7.60 -36.40 -4.01
CA THR A 83 -8.08 -35.04 -3.72
C THR A 83 -6.93 -34.04 -3.78
N VAL A 84 -5.78 -34.37 -3.19
CA VAL A 84 -4.58 -33.51 -3.24
C VAL A 84 -4.11 -33.27 -4.68
N GLU A 85 -4.06 -34.29 -5.52
CA GLU A 85 -3.70 -34.17 -6.94
C GLU A 85 -4.69 -33.32 -7.73
N THR A 86 -5.98 -33.42 -7.40
CA THR A 86 -7.00 -32.58 -8.02
C THR A 86 -6.74 -31.10 -7.71
N ILE A 87 -6.47 -30.77 -6.45
CA ILE A 87 -6.11 -29.40 -6.02
C ILE A 87 -4.80 -28.95 -6.68
N CYS A 88 -3.78 -29.83 -6.72
CA CYS A 88 -2.49 -29.51 -7.35
C CYS A 88 -2.65 -29.19 -8.84
N ARG A 89 -3.47 -29.96 -9.57
CA ARG A 89 -3.72 -29.70 -11.00
C ARG A 89 -4.50 -28.41 -11.22
N GLU A 90 -5.51 -28.13 -10.40
CA GLU A 90 -6.33 -26.92 -10.52
C GLU A 90 -5.52 -25.65 -10.19
N ARG A 91 -4.65 -25.72 -9.19
CA ARG A 91 -3.84 -24.59 -8.73
C ARG A 91 -2.41 -24.57 -9.28
N GLN A 92 -2.09 -25.52 -10.15
CA GLN A 92 -0.81 -25.68 -10.83
C GLN A 92 0.38 -25.88 -9.88
N TYR A 93 0.20 -26.65 -8.81
CA TYR A 93 1.29 -27.05 -7.91
C TYR A 93 2.12 -28.17 -8.55
N LYS A 94 3.38 -27.88 -8.86
CA LYS A 94 4.29 -28.78 -9.58
C LYS A 94 5.24 -29.51 -8.64
N ASN A 95 5.58 -28.89 -7.52
CA ASN A 95 6.60 -29.37 -6.59
C ASN A 95 6.00 -29.67 -5.21
N ARG A 96 6.59 -30.63 -4.52
CA ARG A 96 6.19 -31.01 -3.16
C ARG A 96 7.32 -31.63 -2.36
N ASP A 97 7.25 -31.50 -1.05
CA ASP A 97 8.04 -32.28 -0.11
C ASP A 97 7.29 -32.52 1.20
N VAL A 98 7.92 -33.19 2.15
CA VAL A 98 7.38 -33.42 3.49
C VAL A 98 8.37 -32.89 4.52
N ILE A 99 7.87 -32.02 5.40
CA ILE A 99 8.61 -31.55 6.58
C ILE A 99 8.08 -32.23 7.84
N ASN A 100 9.00 -32.65 8.70
CA ASN A 100 8.71 -33.21 10.02
C ASN A 100 9.31 -32.29 11.10
N ILE A 101 8.47 -31.49 11.73
CA ILE A 101 8.87 -30.55 12.77
C ILE A 101 8.71 -31.24 14.11
N LYS A 102 9.82 -31.80 14.60
CA LYS A 102 9.99 -32.37 15.93
C LYS A 102 11.40 -32.07 16.40
N ARG A 103 11.57 -31.77 17.70
CA ARG A 103 12.85 -31.38 18.30
C ARG A 103 14.01 -32.31 17.93
N ASP A 104 13.75 -33.62 17.92
CA ASP A 104 14.80 -34.62 17.70
C ASP A 104 15.18 -34.83 16.22
N THR A 105 14.30 -34.47 15.29
CA THR A 105 14.45 -34.83 13.86
C THR A 105 14.69 -33.65 12.94
N LEU A 106 14.34 -32.43 13.37
CA LEU A 106 14.51 -31.23 12.55
C LEU A 106 15.89 -30.61 12.80
N PRO A 107 16.78 -30.52 11.78
CA PRO A 107 18.05 -29.82 11.93
C PRO A 107 17.84 -28.33 12.27
N ASN A 108 18.64 -27.82 13.20
CA ASN A 108 18.56 -26.44 13.70
C ASN A 108 17.16 -26.09 14.25
N TYR A 109 16.50 -27.04 14.93
CA TYR A 109 15.14 -26.91 15.45
C TYR A 109 14.88 -25.57 16.16
N ASP A 110 15.68 -25.23 17.18
CA ASP A 110 15.41 -24.03 17.98
C ASP A 110 15.53 -22.72 17.16
N GLN A 111 16.40 -22.69 16.15
CA GLN A 111 16.50 -21.55 15.23
C GLN A 111 15.30 -21.51 14.27
N LYS A 112 14.92 -22.66 13.70
CA LYS A 112 13.79 -22.75 12.77
C LYS A 112 12.47 -22.37 13.43
N ILE A 113 12.21 -22.83 14.65
CA ILE A 113 10.99 -22.47 15.38
C ILE A 113 10.89 -20.96 15.62
N LYS A 114 12.02 -20.29 15.92
CA LYS A 114 12.04 -18.83 16.04
C LYS A 114 11.73 -18.14 14.72
N THR A 115 12.37 -18.56 13.63
CA THR A 115 12.12 -18.01 12.28
C THR A 115 10.68 -18.24 11.83
N PHE A 116 10.10 -19.40 12.12
CA PHE A 116 8.70 -19.68 11.77
C PHE A 116 7.71 -18.80 12.53
N PHE A 117 8.03 -18.44 13.78
CA PHE A 117 7.15 -17.63 14.62
C PHE A 117 7.34 -16.12 14.43
N GLU A 118 8.44 -15.68 13.83
CA GLU A 118 8.60 -14.30 13.40
C GLU A 118 7.52 -13.98 12.34
N GLU A 119 6.84 -12.84 12.45
CA GLU A 119 5.79 -12.45 11.50
C GLU A 119 6.41 -12.14 10.13
N HIS A 120 5.89 -12.77 9.07
CA HIS A 120 6.44 -12.64 7.73
C HIS A 120 5.38 -12.77 6.63
N ILE A 121 5.78 -12.47 5.39
CA ILE A 121 5.05 -12.81 4.16
C ILE A 121 5.89 -13.72 3.27
N HIS A 122 5.20 -14.36 2.33
CA HIS A 122 5.79 -14.99 1.16
C HIS A 122 5.23 -14.36 -0.13
N GLU A 123 6.03 -14.38 -1.18
CA GLU A 123 5.65 -13.92 -2.52
C GLU A 123 4.85 -14.99 -3.30
N ASP A 124 4.85 -16.22 -2.81
CA ASP A 124 4.02 -17.33 -3.29
C ASP A 124 3.01 -17.76 -2.21
N GLU A 125 2.06 -18.61 -2.59
CA GLU A 125 1.13 -19.23 -1.63
C GLU A 125 1.89 -20.16 -0.66
N GLU A 126 1.59 -20.03 0.64
CA GLU A 126 2.06 -20.96 1.65
C GLU A 126 1.03 -22.09 1.80
N ILE A 127 1.35 -23.26 1.24
CA ILE A 127 0.47 -24.43 1.20
C ILE A 127 0.95 -25.49 2.18
N ARG A 128 0.07 -25.95 3.07
CA ARG A 128 0.35 -26.98 4.07
C ARG A 128 -0.78 -27.98 4.14
N PHE A 129 -0.48 -29.25 3.87
CA PHE A 129 -1.38 -30.37 4.11
C PHE A 129 -0.86 -31.20 5.28
N ILE A 130 -1.59 -31.22 6.39
CA ILE A 130 -1.13 -31.81 7.64
C ILE A 130 -1.38 -33.32 7.63
N LEU A 131 -0.28 -34.07 7.60
CA LEU A 131 -0.28 -35.53 7.57
C LEU A 131 -0.38 -36.13 8.99
N ASP A 132 0.16 -35.42 9.98
CA ASP A 132 0.16 -35.84 11.39
C ASP A 132 0.47 -34.66 12.32
N GLY A 133 0.12 -34.79 13.60
CA GLY A 133 0.33 -33.74 14.62
C GLY A 133 -0.55 -32.49 14.41
N SER A 134 -0.10 -31.37 14.96
CA SER A 134 -0.85 -30.11 14.96
C SER A 134 0.01 -28.87 15.26
N GLY A 135 -0.53 -27.70 14.92
CA GLY A 135 0.09 -26.40 15.18
C GLY A 135 -0.86 -25.24 14.88
N TYR A 136 -0.36 -24.03 15.09
CA TYR A 136 -1.07 -22.79 14.84
C TYR A 136 -0.44 -22.02 13.67
N PHE A 137 -1.30 -21.63 12.73
CA PHE A 137 -1.01 -20.61 11.74
C PHE A 137 -1.72 -19.34 12.20
N ASP A 138 -0.97 -18.36 12.67
CA ASP A 138 -1.53 -17.06 13.02
C ASP A 138 -1.52 -16.18 11.77
N VAL A 139 -2.62 -15.49 11.50
CA VAL A 139 -2.77 -14.58 10.34
C VAL A 139 -3.33 -13.23 10.80
N ARG A 140 -3.02 -12.15 10.06
CA ARG A 140 -3.62 -10.83 10.30
C ARG A 140 -4.96 -10.70 9.60
N ASP A 141 -5.94 -10.11 10.30
CA ASP A 141 -7.22 -9.74 9.71
C ASP A 141 -7.19 -8.34 9.05
N LYS A 142 -8.36 -7.82 8.64
CA LYS A 142 -8.49 -6.49 8.02
C LYS A 142 -8.18 -5.32 8.95
N ASN A 143 -8.22 -5.53 10.26
CA ASN A 143 -7.88 -4.53 11.27
C ASN A 143 -6.46 -4.71 11.80
N ASP A 144 -5.66 -5.55 11.16
CA ASP A 144 -4.30 -5.92 11.57
C ASP A 144 -4.26 -6.60 12.96
N GLU A 145 -5.34 -7.26 13.34
CA GLU A 145 -5.43 -8.06 14.57
C GLU A 145 -5.17 -9.54 14.26
N TRP A 146 -4.60 -10.24 15.23
CA TRP A 146 -4.26 -11.65 15.09
C TRP A 146 -5.48 -12.57 15.13
N ILE A 147 -5.54 -13.49 14.18
CA ILE A 147 -6.41 -14.68 14.17
C ILE A 147 -5.51 -15.90 14.27
N ARG A 148 -5.75 -16.76 15.27
CA ARG A 148 -5.09 -18.05 15.43
C ARG A 148 -5.88 -19.13 14.72
N VAL A 149 -5.27 -19.85 13.78
CA VAL A 149 -5.87 -20.98 13.06
C VAL A 149 -5.24 -22.29 13.53
N ALA A 150 -6.05 -23.17 14.13
CA ALA A 150 -5.60 -24.46 14.64
C ALA A 150 -5.69 -25.54 13.56
N ALA A 151 -4.54 -25.88 12.97
CA ALA A 151 -4.42 -26.92 11.95
C ALA A 151 -3.93 -28.23 12.57
N LYS A 152 -4.57 -29.33 12.21
CA LYS A 152 -4.23 -30.69 12.67
C LYS A 152 -4.30 -31.69 11.50
N LYS A 153 -3.95 -32.95 11.76
CA LYS A 153 -4.07 -34.05 10.78
C LYS A 153 -5.37 -33.96 9.97
N SER A 154 -5.22 -34.13 8.66
CA SER A 154 -6.27 -34.04 7.64
C SER A 154 -6.68 -32.61 7.23
N ASP A 155 -6.09 -31.57 7.82
CA ASP A 155 -6.35 -30.21 7.38
C ASP A 155 -5.36 -29.81 6.27
N MET A 156 -5.89 -29.28 5.18
CA MET A 156 -5.12 -28.58 4.16
C MET A 156 -5.44 -27.09 4.25
N ILE A 157 -4.43 -26.26 4.47
CA ILE A 157 -4.52 -24.80 4.51
C ILE A 157 -3.65 -24.18 3.41
N ILE A 158 -4.17 -23.12 2.80
CA ILE A 158 -3.46 -22.30 1.83
C ILE A 158 -3.55 -20.86 2.30
N LEU A 159 -2.40 -20.26 2.61
CA LEU A 159 -2.29 -18.83 2.86
C LEU A 159 -1.93 -18.14 1.53
N PRO A 160 -2.65 -17.09 1.14
CA PRO A 160 -2.35 -16.39 -0.10
C PRO A 160 -1.02 -15.63 0.00
N ALA A 161 -0.35 -15.45 -1.13
CA ALA A 161 0.84 -14.61 -1.22
C ALA A 161 0.56 -13.21 -0.65
N GLY A 162 1.52 -12.63 0.08
CA GLY A 162 1.39 -11.30 0.69
C GLY A 162 0.56 -11.22 1.98
N MET A 163 0.02 -12.32 2.50
CA MET A 163 -0.61 -12.35 3.82
C MET A 163 0.47 -12.38 4.93
N TYR A 164 0.38 -11.46 5.90
CA TYR A 164 1.18 -11.58 7.11
C TYR A 164 0.70 -12.77 7.93
N HIS A 165 1.64 -13.63 8.26
CA HIS A 165 1.40 -14.81 9.06
C HIS A 165 2.64 -15.21 9.85
N ARG A 166 2.43 -16.15 10.76
CA ARG A 166 3.48 -16.88 11.46
C ARG A 166 3.01 -18.27 11.82
N PHE A 167 3.95 -19.15 12.13
CA PHE A 167 3.67 -20.51 12.55
C PHE A 167 4.31 -20.82 13.92
N THR A 168 3.55 -21.51 14.76
CA THR A 168 4.09 -22.17 15.96
C THR A 168 3.50 -23.56 16.11
N LEU A 169 4.25 -24.47 16.71
CA LEU A 169 3.68 -25.69 17.25
C LEU A 169 2.69 -25.34 18.37
N ASP A 170 1.74 -26.23 18.62
CA ASP A 170 0.97 -26.19 19.87
C ASP A 170 1.74 -26.93 20.98
N THR A 171 1.09 -27.13 22.13
CA THR A 171 1.70 -27.81 23.28
C THR A 171 2.05 -29.29 23.03
N ASN A 172 1.58 -29.90 21.94
CA ASN A 172 1.99 -31.26 21.54
C ASN A 172 3.39 -31.29 20.88
N ASN A 173 3.94 -30.14 20.47
CA ASN A 173 5.30 -30.00 19.95
C ASN A 173 5.64 -30.90 18.74
N TYR A 174 4.66 -31.18 17.89
CA TYR A 174 4.86 -32.03 16.73
C TYR A 174 3.89 -31.72 15.61
N ILE A 175 4.42 -31.53 14.40
CA ILE A 175 3.63 -31.52 13.17
C ILE A 175 4.42 -32.16 12.02
N LYS A 176 3.71 -32.93 11.20
CA LYS A 176 4.21 -33.45 9.92
C LYS A 176 3.33 -32.91 8.81
N ALA A 177 3.91 -32.13 7.92
CA ALA A 177 3.18 -31.46 6.84
C ALA A 177 3.79 -31.79 5.48
N MET A 178 2.93 -32.09 4.51
CA MET A 178 3.29 -31.98 3.10
C MET A 178 3.23 -30.51 2.72
N ARG A 179 4.28 -30.03 2.05
CA ARG A 179 4.35 -28.68 1.49
C ARG A 179 4.23 -28.78 -0.02
N LEU A 180 3.43 -27.91 -0.62
CA LEU A 180 3.16 -27.88 -2.06
C LEU A 180 3.60 -26.52 -2.62
N PHE A 181 4.05 -26.48 -3.88
CA PHE A 181 4.60 -25.29 -4.52
C PHE A 181 4.21 -25.21 -6.00
N LYS A 182 4.00 -23.98 -6.49
CA LYS A 182 3.80 -23.73 -7.94
C LYS A 182 5.09 -23.93 -8.72
N GLU A 183 6.19 -23.33 -8.27
CA GLU A 183 7.52 -23.44 -8.87
C GLU A 183 8.50 -24.10 -7.90
N ASP A 184 9.81 -24.06 -8.19
CA ASP A 184 10.82 -24.55 -7.26
C ASP A 184 10.75 -23.78 -5.93
N PRO A 185 10.83 -24.48 -4.79
CA PRO A 185 10.48 -23.88 -3.52
C PRO A 185 11.44 -22.74 -3.14
N GLN A 186 10.90 -21.54 -3.02
CA GLN A 186 11.59 -20.39 -2.44
C GLN A 186 11.18 -20.25 -0.97
N TRP A 187 12.15 -20.44 -0.08
CA TRP A 187 11.90 -20.51 1.37
C TRP A 187 12.14 -19.20 2.09
N THR A 188 12.53 -18.13 1.40
CA THR A 188 12.96 -16.89 2.05
C THR A 188 11.72 -16.17 2.60
N PRO A 189 11.50 -16.13 3.93
CA PRO A 189 10.47 -15.29 4.49
C PRO A 189 10.90 -13.82 4.35
N LEU A 190 9.94 -12.95 4.08
CA LEU A 190 10.13 -11.51 4.21
C LEU A 190 9.50 -11.08 5.53
N ASN A 191 10.33 -10.91 6.55
CA ASN A 191 9.88 -10.52 7.88
C ASN A 191 9.22 -9.13 7.82
N ARG A 192 8.16 -8.96 8.61
CA ARG A 192 7.35 -7.76 8.57
C ARG A 192 8.18 -6.51 8.86
N ASP A 193 8.18 -5.60 7.89
CA ASP A 193 8.79 -4.29 7.95
C ASP A 193 7.94 -3.32 7.10
N VAL A 194 7.50 -2.22 7.73
CA VAL A 194 6.60 -1.26 7.09
C VAL A 194 7.24 -0.61 5.87
N GLU A 195 8.56 -0.44 5.86
CA GLU A 195 9.26 0.17 4.73
C GLU A 195 9.38 -0.79 3.53
N THR A 196 9.71 -2.05 3.78
CA THR A 196 10.04 -3.02 2.71
C THR A 196 8.93 -4.01 2.37
N THR A 197 8.21 -4.57 3.35
CA THR A 197 7.19 -5.61 3.08
C THR A 197 5.81 -5.04 2.79
N ASP A 198 5.43 -3.90 3.35
CA ASP A 198 4.14 -3.25 2.99
C ASP A 198 4.15 -2.64 1.58
N THR A 199 5.34 -2.33 1.04
CA THR A 199 5.52 -1.88 -0.34
C THR A 199 5.68 -3.03 -1.34
N ASN A 200 5.88 -4.27 -0.85
CA ASN A 200 6.02 -5.47 -1.68
C ASN A 200 4.82 -5.67 -2.62
N LYS A 201 5.09 -6.10 -3.86
CA LYS A 201 4.05 -6.29 -4.89
C LYS A 201 2.95 -7.27 -4.43
N PHE A 202 3.33 -8.40 -3.86
CA PHE A 202 2.39 -9.44 -3.45
C PHE A 202 1.56 -9.02 -2.24
N ARG A 203 2.18 -8.28 -1.30
CA ARG A 203 1.45 -7.65 -0.19
C ARG A 203 0.39 -6.65 -0.67
N ARG A 204 0.75 -5.80 -1.64
CA ARG A 204 -0.19 -4.84 -2.24
C ARG A 204 -1.32 -5.52 -3.01
N ASP A 205 -1.01 -6.56 -3.77
CA ASP A 205 -2.01 -7.34 -4.50
C ASP A 205 -2.98 -8.03 -3.53
N TYR A 206 -2.46 -8.60 -2.44
CA TYR A 206 -3.26 -9.17 -1.34
C TYR A 206 -4.23 -8.16 -0.71
N LEU A 207 -3.73 -6.99 -0.32
CA LEU A 207 -4.55 -5.94 0.31
C LEU A 207 -5.64 -5.43 -0.64
N ARG A 208 -5.33 -5.34 -1.94
CA ARG A 208 -6.30 -4.97 -2.98
C ARG A 208 -7.41 -5.99 -3.14
N GLU A 209 -7.04 -7.26 -3.24
CA GLU A 209 -7.98 -8.36 -3.50
C GLU A 209 -8.87 -8.64 -2.28
N PHE A 210 -8.29 -8.77 -1.09
CA PHE A 210 -9.01 -9.30 0.08
C PHE A 210 -9.45 -8.24 1.08
N HIS A 211 -8.73 -7.12 1.19
CA HIS A 211 -9.11 -6.07 2.14
C HIS A 211 -9.99 -5.00 1.50
N GLY A 212 -10.15 -5.03 0.17
CA GLY A 212 -10.84 -3.97 -0.57
C GLY A 212 -10.17 -2.61 -0.41
N VAL A 213 -8.95 -2.61 0.15
CA VAL A 213 -8.09 -1.45 0.21
C VAL A 213 -7.59 -1.30 -1.21
N ILE A 214 -8.24 -0.41 -1.96
CA ILE A 214 -7.56 0.24 -3.07
C ILE A 214 -6.43 1.00 -2.41
N ILE A 215 -5.31 0.33 -2.18
CA ILE A 215 -4.03 1.02 -2.09
C ILE A 215 -3.96 1.57 -3.51
N PRO A 216 -4.20 2.88 -3.72
CA PRO A 216 -3.94 3.46 -5.03
C PRO A 216 -2.53 3.01 -5.28
N SER A 217 -2.32 2.20 -6.33
CA SER A 217 -1.06 1.52 -6.57
C SER A 217 0.04 2.47 -6.14
N ILE A 218 0.72 2.24 -4.99
CA ILE A 218 2.04 2.84 -4.84
C ILE A 218 2.74 2.06 -5.90
N PRO A 219 2.95 2.63 -7.07
CA PRO A 219 3.28 1.76 -8.15
C PRO A 219 4.71 1.27 -7.88
N SER A 220 5.33 0.47 -8.73
CA SER A 220 6.79 0.25 -8.67
C SER A 220 7.63 1.55 -8.85
N GLN A 221 7.01 2.71 -8.66
CA GLN A 221 7.24 4.01 -9.24
C GLN A 221 7.30 5.02 -8.08
N LEU A 222 8.25 4.80 -7.17
CA LEU A 222 8.77 5.78 -6.20
C LEU A 222 10.26 5.49 -5.95
N THR A 223 10.99 5.09 -7.00
CA THR A 223 12.41 4.77 -6.92
C THR A 223 13.19 5.89 -7.59
N GLY A 224 13.62 6.87 -6.80
CA GLY A 224 14.52 7.89 -7.31
C GLY A 224 14.89 8.95 -6.28
N PRO A 225 15.91 9.76 -6.58
CA PRO A 225 16.47 10.74 -5.67
C PRO A 225 15.61 12.02 -5.59
N LEU A 226 14.28 11.91 -5.71
CA LEU A 226 13.38 13.05 -5.63
C LEU A 226 13.54 13.71 -4.27
N GLN A 227 13.80 15.00 -4.27
CA GLN A 227 13.94 15.77 -3.03
C GLN A 227 12.67 16.59 -2.81
N ALA A 228 12.08 16.44 -1.63
CA ALA A 228 10.99 17.28 -1.17
C ALA A 228 11.19 17.70 0.29
N TRP A 229 10.65 18.87 0.63
CA TRP A 229 10.76 19.44 1.97
C TRP A 229 9.59 20.38 2.26
N LYS A 230 9.28 20.61 3.54
CA LYS A 230 8.33 21.65 3.93
C LYS A 230 8.87 23.02 3.52
N PHE A 231 8.04 23.80 2.83
CA PHE A 231 8.40 25.11 2.31
C PHE A 231 8.39 26.16 3.45
N ASN A 232 9.52 26.82 3.65
CA ASN A 232 9.66 27.92 4.60
C ASN A 232 9.28 29.26 3.93
N PRO A 233 8.17 29.91 4.35
CA PRO A 233 7.69 31.16 3.75
C PRO A 233 8.55 32.36 4.16
N THR A 234 9.72 32.48 3.55
CA THR A 234 10.62 33.64 3.67
C THR A 234 10.27 34.72 2.63
N GLN A 235 10.92 35.89 2.75
CA GLN A 235 10.82 36.98 1.78
C GLN A 235 11.78 36.82 0.58
N GLU A 236 12.44 35.66 0.47
CA GLU A 236 13.36 35.37 -0.63
C GLU A 236 12.60 35.22 -1.96
N ASP A 237 13.36 35.25 -3.06
CA ASP A 237 12.80 34.98 -4.38
C ASP A 237 12.20 33.58 -4.41
N GLN A 238 10.97 33.43 -4.92
CA GLN A 238 10.24 32.15 -4.97
C GLN A 238 11.03 30.98 -5.58
N ARG A 239 12.05 31.27 -6.40
CA ARG A 239 12.93 30.31 -7.08
C ARG A 239 14.07 29.80 -6.18
N GLU A 240 14.24 30.35 -4.99
CA GLU A 240 15.21 29.87 -3.99
C GLU A 240 14.76 28.55 -3.35
N LEU A 241 15.57 27.95 -2.48
CA LEU A 241 15.23 26.65 -1.90
C LEU A 241 14.08 26.72 -0.88
N HIS A 242 13.98 27.79 -0.09
CA HIS A 242 12.98 27.93 0.97
C HIS A 242 12.94 26.73 1.94
N LYS A 243 14.11 26.30 2.44
CA LYS A 243 14.22 25.26 3.47
C LYS A 243 14.09 25.86 4.88
N PHE A 244 13.57 25.08 5.81
CA PHE A 244 13.74 25.35 7.23
C PHE A 244 15.19 25.05 7.66
N ASP A 245 15.63 25.64 8.78
CA ASP A 245 16.87 25.28 9.45
C ASP A 245 16.54 24.82 10.89
N PRO A 246 16.61 23.51 11.21
CA PRO A 246 17.04 22.41 10.32
C PRO A 246 16.01 22.08 9.23
N ASN A 247 16.48 21.43 8.15
CA ASN A 247 15.63 21.02 7.03
C ASN A 247 14.55 20.04 7.50
N GLN A 248 13.32 20.24 7.02
CA GLN A 248 12.19 19.37 7.28
C GLN A 248 11.89 18.60 5.98
N GLU A 249 12.57 17.47 5.80
CA GLU A 249 12.41 16.62 4.60
C GLU A 249 11.04 15.98 4.56
N VAL A 250 10.54 15.80 3.34
CA VAL A 250 9.31 15.07 3.05
C VAL A 250 9.70 13.89 2.19
N SER A 251 9.37 12.70 2.67
CA SER A 251 9.61 11.44 1.99
C SER A 251 8.70 11.27 0.78
N ILE A 252 9.14 10.39 -0.13
CA ILE A 252 8.34 10.06 -1.30
C ILE A 252 7.04 9.32 -0.92
N GLN A 253 7.03 8.61 0.20
CA GLN A 253 5.85 7.96 0.77
C GLN A 253 4.83 9.00 1.29
N GLU A 254 5.29 10.08 1.92
CA GLU A 254 4.42 11.19 2.32
C GLU A 254 3.79 11.89 1.11
N LEU A 255 4.55 12.10 0.04
CA LEU A 255 4.02 12.61 -1.23
C LEU A 255 2.98 11.66 -1.86
N ALA A 256 3.26 10.35 -1.84
CA ALA A 256 2.33 9.34 -2.33
C ALA A 256 1.05 9.25 -1.50
N ALA A 257 1.12 9.49 -0.20
CA ALA A 257 -0.05 9.60 0.67
C ALA A 257 -0.94 10.83 0.34
N LEU A 258 -0.41 11.81 -0.40
CA LEU A 258 -1.14 12.93 -0.98
C LEU A 258 -1.59 12.63 -2.43
N GLY A 259 -1.30 11.45 -2.97
CA GLY A 259 -1.63 11.08 -4.34
C GLY A 259 -0.64 11.55 -5.41
N VAL A 260 0.48 12.16 -5.02
CA VAL A 260 1.58 12.49 -5.95
C VAL A 260 2.29 11.20 -6.37
N LEU A 261 2.43 10.98 -7.68
CA LEU A 261 3.17 9.84 -8.23
C LEU A 261 4.47 10.31 -8.86
N TYR A 262 5.51 9.47 -8.82
CA TYR A 262 6.84 9.84 -9.28
C TYR A 262 7.61 8.69 -9.96
N TRP A 263 8.34 8.97 -11.03
CA TRP A 263 9.29 8.04 -11.61
C TRP A 263 10.60 8.75 -11.88
N ASN A 264 11.71 8.02 -11.70
CA ASN A 264 12.97 8.40 -12.31
C ASN A 264 13.16 7.58 -13.60
N ILE A 265 13.01 8.22 -14.75
CA ILE A 265 13.14 7.62 -16.07
C ILE A 265 14.35 8.28 -16.76
N PRO A 266 15.53 7.65 -16.76
CA PRO A 266 16.76 8.25 -17.30
C PRO A 266 16.59 8.69 -18.76
N VAL A 267 16.65 10.00 -19.01
CA VAL A 267 16.58 10.55 -20.37
C VAL A 267 17.91 10.31 -21.09
N THR A 268 17.91 9.34 -22.01
CA THR A 268 19.05 8.93 -22.86
C THR A 268 18.92 9.42 -24.30
N ASP A 269 20.04 9.55 -25.00
CA ASP A 269 20.10 9.98 -26.42
C ASP A 269 19.49 8.95 -27.39
N ASP A 270 19.41 7.68 -26.99
CA ASP A 270 18.82 6.59 -27.78
C ASP A 270 17.30 6.46 -27.62
N GLU A 271 16.66 7.42 -26.93
CA GLU A 271 15.22 7.52 -26.69
C GLU A 271 14.58 6.32 -25.97
N LYS A 272 15.36 5.40 -25.38
CA LYS A 272 14.82 4.24 -24.63
C LYS A 272 13.89 4.62 -23.49
N HIS A 273 14.05 5.80 -22.91
CA HIS A 273 13.13 6.35 -21.91
C HIS A 273 11.68 6.36 -22.37
N MET A 274 11.43 6.46 -23.68
CA MET A 274 10.09 6.42 -24.24
C MET A 274 9.39 5.08 -24.02
N GLU A 275 10.09 3.95 -23.94
CA GLU A 275 9.43 2.66 -23.63
C GLU A 275 8.78 2.66 -22.24
N SER A 276 9.47 3.26 -21.26
CA SER A 276 8.92 3.44 -19.90
C SER A 276 7.76 4.44 -19.90
N VAL A 277 7.90 5.55 -20.64
CA VAL A 277 6.82 6.55 -20.78
C VAL A 277 5.58 5.92 -21.43
N GLU A 278 5.72 5.14 -22.51
CA GLU A 278 4.61 4.46 -23.17
C GLU A 278 3.93 3.44 -22.26
N THR A 279 4.69 2.71 -21.45
CA THR A 279 4.14 1.79 -20.44
C THR A 279 3.22 2.55 -19.48
N ILE A 280 3.67 3.70 -18.98
CA ILE A 280 2.89 4.55 -18.06
C ILE A 280 1.67 5.14 -18.77
N CYS A 281 1.82 5.60 -20.02
CA CYS A 281 0.71 6.10 -20.82
C CYS A 281 -0.36 5.03 -21.05
N GLN A 282 0.03 3.77 -21.31
CA GLN A 282 -0.93 2.67 -21.47
C GLN A 282 -1.64 2.33 -20.16
N GLU A 283 -0.88 2.21 -19.06
CA GLU A 283 -1.44 1.92 -17.72
C GLU A 283 -2.42 3.00 -17.26
N ARG A 284 -2.11 4.28 -17.51
CA ARG A 284 -2.88 5.44 -17.03
C ARG A 284 -3.77 6.08 -18.09
N GLN A 285 -3.82 5.48 -19.28
CA GLN A 285 -4.64 5.91 -20.42
C GLN A 285 -4.35 7.34 -20.91
N TYR A 286 -3.08 7.72 -20.97
CA TYR A 286 -2.67 9.01 -21.55
C TYR A 286 -2.64 8.92 -23.07
N LYS A 287 -3.53 9.66 -23.73
CA LYS A 287 -3.74 9.63 -25.18
C LYS A 287 -2.96 10.71 -25.91
N ASN A 288 -2.71 11.84 -25.24
CA ASN A 288 -2.14 13.03 -25.85
C ASN A 288 -0.83 13.43 -25.16
N ARG A 289 0.07 14.05 -25.93
CA ARG A 289 1.32 14.61 -25.40
C ARG A 289 1.83 15.79 -26.22
N ASP A 290 2.54 16.68 -25.57
CA ASP A 290 3.37 17.69 -26.23
C ASP A 290 4.63 17.99 -25.42
N VAL A 291 5.48 18.89 -25.92
CA VAL A 291 6.69 19.35 -25.24
C VAL A 291 6.62 20.85 -25.06
N ILE A 292 6.77 21.31 -23.82
CA ILE A 292 6.92 22.72 -23.49
C ILE A 292 8.37 23.03 -23.14
N ASN A 293 8.85 24.17 -23.63
CA ASN A 293 10.18 24.69 -23.32
C ASN A 293 10.03 26.05 -22.61
N ILE A 294 10.19 26.05 -21.30
CA ILE A 294 10.04 27.24 -20.47
C ILE A 294 11.42 27.88 -20.33
N LYS A 295 11.67 28.87 -21.19
CA LYS A 295 12.84 29.75 -21.19
C LYS A 295 12.39 31.14 -21.60
N ARG A 296 12.92 32.16 -20.94
CA ARG A 296 12.54 33.57 -21.16
C ARG A 296 12.54 33.98 -22.64
N ASP A 297 13.54 33.55 -23.39
CA ASP A 297 13.72 33.96 -24.79
C ASP A 297 12.81 33.23 -25.78
N THR A 298 12.31 32.04 -25.43
CA THR A 298 11.62 31.16 -26.40
C THR A 298 10.15 30.93 -26.09
N LEU A 299 9.70 31.15 -24.85
CA LEU A 299 8.30 30.94 -24.46
C LEU A 299 7.48 32.22 -24.74
N PRO A 300 6.46 32.16 -25.61
CA PRO A 300 5.57 33.30 -25.83
C PRO A 300 4.82 33.68 -24.54
N ASN A 301 4.72 34.99 -24.26
CA ASN A 301 4.10 35.53 -23.05
C ASN A 301 4.73 34.99 -21.76
N TYR A 302 6.05 34.76 -21.74
CA TYR A 302 6.79 34.17 -20.63
C TYR A 302 6.41 34.78 -19.27
N ASP A 303 6.51 36.10 -19.09
CA ASP A 303 6.28 36.74 -17.79
C ASP A 303 4.84 36.57 -17.28
N GLN A 304 3.85 36.49 -18.18
CA GLN A 304 2.48 36.20 -17.80
C GLN A 304 2.30 34.72 -17.44
N LYS A 305 2.88 33.81 -18.23
CA LYS A 305 2.78 32.37 -18.00
C LYS A 305 3.41 31.95 -16.67
N ILE A 306 4.60 32.44 -16.35
CA ILE A 306 5.28 32.13 -15.08
C ILE A 306 4.44 32.59 -13.88
N LYS A 307 3.77 33.75 -13.98
CA LYS A 307 2.85 34.22 -12.94
C LYS A 307 1.66 33.28 -12.78
N THR A 308 1.02 32.90 -13.88
CA THR A 308 -0.11 31.96 -13.87
C THR A 308 0.29 30.59 -13.29
N PHE A 309 1.47 30.08 -13.64
CA PHE A 309 1.95 28.80 -13.11
C PHE A 309 2.21 28.85 -11.59
N PHE A 310 2.66 30.00 -11.07
CA PHE A 310 2.98 30.14 -9.65
C PHE A 310 1.79 30.53 -8.78
N GLU A 311 0.71 31.02 -9.38
CA GLU A 311 -0.55 31.21 -8.66
C GLU A 311 -1.08 29.86 -8.19
N GLU A 312 -1.56 29.76 -6.95
CA GLU A 312 -2.06 28.50 -6.40
C GLU A 312 -3.36 28.09 -7.08
N HIS A 313 -3.42 26.87 -7.63
CA HIS A 313 -4.55 26.41 -8.41
C HIS A 313 -4.78 24.89 -8.30
N ILE A 314 -5.92 24.45 -8.82
CA ILE A 314 -6.22 23.04 -9.11
C ILE A 314 -6.47 22.82 -10.60
N HIS A 315 -6.37 21.56 -11.01
CA HIS A 315 -6.90 21.05 -12.26
C HIS A 315 -7.96 19.97 -11.99
N GLU A 316 -8.90 19.82 -12.92
CA GLU A 316 -9.92 18.75 -12.89
C GLU A 316 -9.40 17.43 -13.49
N ASP A 317 -8.23 17.47 -14.13
CA ASP A 317 -7.47 16.31 -14.59
C ASP A 317 -6.11 16.24 -13.87
N GLU A 318 -5.41 15.13 -14.04
CA GLU A 318 -4.03 14.97 -13.55
C GLU A 318 -3.08 15.96 -14.25
N GLU A 319 -2.20 16.60 -13.48
CA GLU A 319 -1.09 17.39 -14.01
C GLU A 319 0.15 16.49 -14.13
N ILE A 320 0.49 16.11 -15.36
CA ILE A 320 1.58 15.16 -15.64
C ILE A 320 2.74 15.89 -16.32
N ARG A 321 3.96 15.75 -15.77
CA ARG A 321 5.17 16.39 -16.27
C ARG A 321 6.34 15.41 -16.26
N PHE A 322 6.92 15.13 -17.42
CA PHE A 322 8.17 14.40 -17.54
C PHE A 322 9.29 15.34 -17.99
N ILE A 323 10.29 15.54 -17.13
CA ILE A 323 11.33 16.55 -17.32
C ILE A 323 12.42 16.00 -18.24
N LEU A 324 12.51 16.57 -19.43
CA LEU A 324 13.48 16.20 -20.47
C LEU A 324 14.81 16.94 -20.27
N ASP A 325 14.78 18.15 -19.73
CA ASP A 325 15.96 18.96 -19.41
C ASP A 325 15.64 20.08 -18.40
N GLY A 326 16.66 20.64 -17.77
CA GLY A 326 16.52 21.68 -16.75
C GLY A 326 15.85 21.21 -15.45
N SER A 327 15.26 22.15 -14.72
CA SER A 327 14.69 21.91 -13.38
C SER A 327 13.71 23.01 -12.92
N GLY A 328 12.91 22.67 -11.90
CA GLY A 328 11.97 23.57 -11.25
C GLY A 328 11.33 22.94 -10.01
N TYR A 329 10.43 23.70 -9.38
CA TYR A 329 9.71 23.29 -8.18
C TYR A 329 8.21 23.17 -8.44
N PHE A 330 7.64 22.05 -8.01
CA PHE A 330 6.21 21.89 -7.84
C PHE A 330 5.92 22.01 -6.34
N ASP A 331 5.25 23.07 -5.93
CA ASP A 331 4.79 23.19 -4.55
C ASP A 331 3.37 22.60 -4.46
N VAL A 332 3.12 21.76 -3.46
CA VAL A 332 1.83 21.07 -3.24
C VAL A 332 1.35 21.27 -1.79
N ARG A 333 0.04 21.25 -1.56
CA ARG A 333 -0.53 21.31 -0.19
C ARG A 333 -0.59 19.93 0.47
N ASN A 334 -0.12 19.84 1.71
CA ASN A 334 -0.30 18.66 2.55
C ASN A 334 -1.71 18.62 3.19
N LYS A 335 -1.93 17.69 4.13
CA LYS A 335 -3.21 17.53 4.84
C LYS A 335 -3.54 18.68 5.78
N ASP A 336 -2.52 19.33 6.31
CA ASP A 336 -2.62 20.50 7.20
C ASP A 336 -2.63 21.81 6.41
N ASP A 337 -2.81 21.74 5.09
CA ASP A 337 -2.77 22.87 4.17
C ASP A 337 -1.45 23.65 4.21
N GLU A 338 -0.33 23.00 4.54
CA GLU A 338 1.01 23.57 4.47
C GLU A 338 1.67 23.25 3.11
N TRP A 339 2.57 24.12 2.68
CA TRP A 339 3.31 23.92 1.43
C TRP A 339 4.44 22.89 1.60
N ILE A 340 4.49 21.93 0.69
CA ILE A 340 5.64 21.05 0.43
C ILE A 340 6.23 21.46 -0.91
N ARG A 341 7.53 21.72 -0.95
CA ARG A 341 8.28 21.97 -2.19
C ARG A 341 8.87 20.67 -2.71
N VAL A 342 8.57 20.34 -3.97
CA VAL A 342 9.08 19.16 -4.67
C VAL A 342 10.02 19.60 -5.79
N ALA A 343 11.30 19.21 -5.71
CA ALA A 343 12.31 19.55 -6.71
C ALA A 343 12.31 18.54 -7.86
N ALA A 344 11.92 18.97 -9.05
CA ALA A 344 11.92 18.15 -10.27
C ALA A 344 13.04 18.60 -11.22
N LYS A 345 13.82 17.63 -11.71
CA LYS A 345 14.94 17.83 -12.65
C LYS A 345 14.89 16.81 -13.77
N LYS A 346 15.78 16.93 -14.76
CA LYS A 346 15.93 15.98 -15.87
C LYS A 346 15.82 14.52 -15.39
N SER A 347 15.01 13.73 -16.10
CA SER A 347 14.65 12.33 -15.83
C SER A 347 13.56 12.12 -14.77
N ASP A 348 13.05 13.17 -14.15
CA ASP A 348 11.92 13.05 -13.23
C ASP A 348 10.59 13.12 -13.99
N MET A 349 9.70 12.17 -13.72
CA MET A 349 8.29 12.25 -14.09
C MET A 349 7.46 12.43 -12.82
N ILE A 350 6.67 13.49 -12.75
CA ILE A 350 5.76 13.78 -11.63
C ILE A 350 4.32 13.84 -12.13
N ILE A 351 3.41 13.31 -11.33
CA ILE A 351 1.96 13.35 -11.58
C ILE A 351 1.29 13.90 -10.33
N LEU A 352 0.60 15.03 -10.48
CA LEU A 352 -0.25 15.60 -9.44
C LEU A 352 -1.70 15.16 -9.70
N PRO A 353 -2.42 14.63 -8.70
CA PRO A 353 -3.79 14.17 -8.89
C PRO A 353 -4.74 15.34 -9.12
N ALA A 354 -5.84 15.10 -9.83
CA ALA A 354 -6.92 16.06 -9.99
C ALA A 354 -7.41 16.57 -8.62
N GLY A 355 -7.71 17.86 -8.51
CA GLY A 355 -8.19 18.49 -7.27
C GLY A 355 -7.12 18.79 -6.21
N MET A 356 -5.84 18.49 -6.45
CA MET A 356 -4.75 18.91 -5.56
C MET A 356 -4.41 20.39 -5.78
N TYR A 357 -4.37 21.17 -4.70
CA TYR A 357 -3.79 22.52 -4.75
C TYR A 357 -2.28 22.44 -4.94
N HIS A 358 -1.82 23.11 -5.98
CA HIS A 358 -0.41 23.17 -6.34
C HIS A 358 -0.06 24.47 -7.05
N ARG A 359 1.24 24.66 -7.27
CA ARG A 359 1.81 25.72 -8.11
C ARG A 359 3.17 25.28 -8.63
N PHE A 360 3.63 25.92 -9.69
CA PHE A 360 4.93 25.67 -10.30
C PHE A 360 5.78 26.95 -10.39
N THR A 361 7.07 26.82 -10.10
CA THR A 361 8.08 27.85 -10.41
C THR A 361 9.33 27.20 -10.97
N LEU A 362 10.06 27.95 -11.80
CA LEU A 362 11.45 27.60 -12.10
C LEU A 362 12.29 27.69 -10.82
N ASP A 363 13.43 27.03 -10.81
CA ASP A 363 14.49 27.31 -9.85
C ASP A 363 15.40 28.46 -10.35
N THR A 364 16.50 28.71 -9.65
CA THR A 364 17.46 29.76 -10.02
C THR A 364 18.17 29.52 -11.36
N ASN A 365 18.11 28.31 -11.95
CA ASN A 365 18.61 28.03 -13.30
C ASN A 365 17.69 28.57 -14.41
N ASN A 366 16.45 28.95 -14.09
CA ASN A 366 15.51 29.62 -15.00
C ASN A 366 15.24 28.87 -16.31
N TYR A 367 15.26 27.53 -16.26
CA TYR A 367 15.10 26.71 -17.44
C TYR A 367 14.49 25.35 -17.10
N ILE A 368 13.40 24.99 -17.80
CA ILE A 368 12.89 23.62 -17.81
C ILE A 368 12.32 23.27 -19.19
N LYS A 369 12.58 22.04 -19.64
CA LYS A 369 11.95 21.43 -20.80
C LYS A 369 11.19 20.20 -20.32
N ALA A 370 9.88 20.19 -20.50
CA ALA A 370 9.01 19.12 -20.02
C ALA A 370 8.13 18.57 -21.13
N MET A 371 8.01 17.25 -21.19
CA MET A 371 6.90 16.60 -21.88
C MET A 371 5.67 16.65 -20.97
N ARG A 372 4.54 17.06 -21.54
CA ARG A 372 3.25 17.09 -20.87
C ARG A 372 2.40 15.97 -21.46
N LEU A 373 1.72 15.21 -20.60
CA LEU A 373 0.88 14.07 -20.97
C LEU A 373 -0.55 14.33 -20.50
N PHE A 374 -1.55 13.78 -21.20
CA PHE A 374 -2.98 13.99 -20.89
C PHE A 374 -3.81 12.76 -21.18
N LYS A 375 -4.87 12.56 -20.38
CA LYS A 375 -5.89 11.54 -20.63
C LYS A 375 -6.73 11.85 -21.87
N GLU A 376 -7.20 13.08 -22.00
CA GLU A 376 -8.02 13.56 -23.13
C GLU A 376 -7.38 14.79 -23.80
N ASP A 377 -8.11 15.50 -24.67
CA ASP A 377 -7.63 16.77 -25.22
C ASP A 377 -7.37 17.78 -24.10
N PRO A 378 -6.21 18.47 -24.11
CA PRO A 378 -5.74 19.18 -22.94
C PRO A 378 -6.63 20.37 -22.59
N GLN A 379 -7.20 20.34 -21.38
CA GLN A 379 -7.82 21.50 -20.75
C GLN A 379 -6.82 22.20 -19.84
N TRP A 380 -6.32 23.34 -20.30
CA TRP A 380 -5.24 24.07 -19.64
C TRP A 380 -5.68 25.01 -18.53
N THR A 381 -6.98 25.20 -18.35
CA THR A 381 -7.50 26.27 -17.51
C THR A 381 -7.22 25.93 -16.04
N PRO A 382 -6.30 26.64 -15.36
CA PRO A 382 -6.15 26.48 -13.92
C PRO A 382 -7.38 27.09 -13.24
N LEU A 383 -7.87 26.43 -12.18
CA LEU A 383 -8.84 27.01 -11.28
C LEU A 383 -8.08 27.53 -10.06
N ASN A 384 -7.83 28.85 -10.04
CA ASN A 384 -7.11 29.49 -8.93
C ASN A 384 -7.88 29.30 -7.63
N ARG A 385 -7.15 29.11 -6.52
CA ARG A 385 -7.74 28.81 -5.22
C ARG A 385 -8.69 29.92 -4.75
N GLU A 386 -9.96 29.58 -4.68
CA GLU A 386 -11.04 30.43 -4.20
C GLU A 386 -12.05 29.57 -3.43
N VAL A 387 -12.22 29.87 -2.13
CA VAL A 387 -12.98 29.02 -1.19
C VAL A 387 -14.40 28.71 -1.70
N GLU A 388 -15.08 29.68 -2.32
CA GLU A 388 -16.46 29.47 -2.77
C GLU A 388 -16.57 28.56 -4.00
N THR A 389 -15.54 28.53 -4.87
CA THR A 389 -15.60 27.87 -6.18
C THR A 389 -14.76 26.60 -6.23
N THR A 390 -13.52 26.61 -5.75
CA THR A 390 -12.61 25.46 -5.85
C THR A 390 -12.75 24.48 -4.69
N ASP A 391 -13.10 24.91 -3.47
CA ASP A 391 -13.31 23.97 -2.35
C ASP A 391 -14.61 23.17 -2.48
N THR A 392 -15.57 23.67 -3.28
CA THR A 392 -16.82 22.96 -3.62
C THR A 392 -16.74 22.20 -4.95
N ASN A 393 -15.61 22.32 -5.67
CA ASN A 393 -15.39 21.62 -6.92
C ASN A 393 -15.41 20.09 -6.71
N LYS A 394 -16.07 19.37 -7.62
CA LYS A 394 -16.23 17.90 -7.50
C LYS A 394 -14.87 17.17 -7.39
N PHE A 395 -13.90 17.53 -8.21
CA PHE A 395 -12.58 16.87 -8.23
C PHE A 395 -11.79 17.17 -6.95
N ARG A 396 -11.93 18.39 -6.41
CA ARG A 396 -11.38 18.72 -5.09
C ARG A 396 -12.00 17.88 -3.98
N LEU A 397 -13.32 17.73 -3.99
CA LEU A 397 -14.03 16.91 -3.00
C LEU A 397 -13.66 15.42 -3.11
N ASP A 398 -13.53 14.90 -4.34
CA ASP A 398 -13.10 13.53 -4.60
C ASP A 398 -11.65 13.33 -4.11
N TYR A 399 -10.74 14.27 -4.37
CA TYR A 399 -9.36 14.28 -3.84
C TYR A 399 -9.32 14.25 -2.31
N LEU A 400 -10.09 15.13 -1.65
CA LEU A 400 -10.16 15.18 -0.18
C LEU A 400 -10.71 13.89 0.41
N LYS A 401 -11.69 13.28 -0.26
CA LYS A 401 -12.23 11.99 0.16
C LYS A 401 -11.20 10.87 0.04
N GLU A 402 -10.50 10.80 -1.08
CA GLU A 402 -9.55 9.73 -1.38
C GLU A 402 -8.27 9.83 -0.54
N PHE A 403 -7.64 11.01 -0.50
CA PHE A 403 -6.31 11.17 0.09
C PHE A 403 -6.33 11.75 1.51
N HIS A 404 -7.38 12.49 1.88
CA HIS A 404 -7.50 13.10 3.21
C HIS A 404 -8.54 12.39 4.11
N GLY A 405 -9.35 11.49 3.56
CA GLY A 405 -10.40 10.78 4.29
C GLY A 405 -11.60 11.66 4.67
N ILE A 406 -11.75 12.83 4.06
CA ILE A 406 -12.80 13.79 4.38
C ILE A 406 -14.03 13.54 3.48
N THR A 407 -15.17 13.18 4.07
CA THR A 407 -16.43 13.03 3.33
C THR A 407 -17.33 14.25 3.54
N VAL A 408 -17.52 15.07 2.50
CA VAL A 408 -18.47 16.20 2.53
C VAL A 408 -19.85 15.74 2.06
N ASN A 409 -20.85 15.78 2.94
CA ASN A 409 -22.23 15.48 2.58
C ASN A 409 -22.87 16.68 1.86
N LEU A 410 -22.85 16.68 0.53
CA LEU A 410 -23.61 17.64 -0.28
C LEU A 410 -25.11 17.31 -0.23
N LYS A 411 -25.81 17.66 0.86
CA LYS A 411 -27.27 17.68 0.89
C LYS A 411 -27.82 19.10 1.05
N LYS A 412 -28.47 19.53 -0.05
CA LYS A 412 -29.35 20.68 -0.28
C LYS A 412 -28.69 22.05 -0.47
N ARG A 413 -29.09 22.71 -1.58
CA ARG A 413 -29.00 24.17 -1.73
C ARG A 413 -29.76 24.81 -0.57
N PRO A 414 -29.16 25.73 0.20
CA PRO A 414 -29.90 26.60 1.07
C PRO A 414 -30.38 27.79 0.24
N SER A 415 -31.69 27.81 -0.06
CA SER A 415 -32.37 29.10 -0.05
C SER A 415 -32.37 29.58 1.41
N ASP A 416 -31.82 30.77 1.61
CA ASP A 416 -31.89 31.60 2.82
C ASP A 416 -31.00 31.22 4.02
N SER A 417 -29.92 31.99 4.15
CA SER A 417 -29.22 32.47 5.35
C SER A 417 -28.70 31.47 6.40
N ASN A 418 -27.37 31.56 6.63
CA ASN A 418 -26.56 31.22 7.82
C ASN A 418 -25.60 30.01 7.75
N ASP A 419 -25.58 29.21 6.70
CA ASP A 419 -24.69 28.01 6.67
C ASP A 419 -23.25 28.28 6.14
N ALA A 420 -23.00 29.43 5.51
CA ALA A 420 -21.68 29.77 4.99
C ALA A 420 -20.64 30.10 6.09
N GLU A 421 -21.10 30.49 7.29
CA GLU A 421 -20.22 30.82 8.42
C GLU A 421 -19.63 29.57 9.10
N GLU A 422 -20.31 28.42 9.03
CA GLU A 422 -19.87 27.21 9.73
C GLU A 422 -18.72 26.48 9.01
N ILE A 423 -18.62 26.64 7.68
CA ILE A 423 -17.55 26.07 6.85
C ILE A 423 -16.24 26.85 7.03
N SER A 424 -16.30 28.20 7.05
CA SER A 424 -15.14 29.06 7.30
C SER A 424 -14.53 28.83 8.69
N THR A 425 -15.36 28.56 9.69
CA THR A 425 -14.92 28.43 11.09
C THR A 425 -14.20 27.11 11.40
N LYS A 426 -14.46 26.03 10.65
CA LYS A 426 -13.75 24.74 10.85
C LYS A 426 -12.40 24.67 10.13
N ILE A 427 -12.23 25.41 9.04
CA ILE A 427 -10.95 25.53 8.34
C ILE A 427 -10.00 26.47 9.11
N ALA A 428 -10.53 27.52 9.76
CA ALA A 428 -9.71 28.48 10.52
C ALA A 428 -9.31 28.04 11.95
N LYS A 429 -9.88 26.97 12.51
CA LYS A 429 -9.63 26.52 13.90
C LYS A 429 -8.65 25.36 14.05
N GLY A 430 -7.95 25.00 12.98
CA GLY A 430 -6.78 24.10 13.00
C GLY A 430 -5.45 24.86 12.98
N ALA A 431 -5.38 26.06 13.56
CA ALA A 431 -4.16 26.88 13.70
C ALA A 431 -3.53 26.70 15.08
#